data_AF-A0A351WKB5-F1
#
_entry.id   AF-A0A351WKB5-F1
#
_cell.length_a   1.000
_cell.length_b   1.000
_cell.length_c   1.000
_cell.angle_alpha   90.00
_cell.angle_beta   90.00
_cell.angle_gamma   90.00
#
_symmetry.space_group_name_H-M   'P 1'
#
loop_
_entity.id
_entity.type
_entity.pdbx_description
1 polymer ?
#
loop_
_entity_poly.entity_id
_entity_poly.type
_entity_poly.pdbx_seq_one_letter_code
_entity_poly.pdbx_strand_id
1 'polypeptide(L)' 'MLNPKQETFDFYGELQSETDKCWFVYDGINTIPIPKSQANIKMINTVDARITIPMWMAKAKGIV' A
#
# COMPACT_ATOMS: atom_id res chain seq x y z
N MET A 1 8.97 -9.85 -0.99
CA MET A 1 8.13 -11.02 -1.35
C MET A 1 7.21 -11.30 -0.18
N LEU A 2 5.89 -11.37 -0.40
CA LEU A 2 4.91 -11.68 0.64
C LEU A 2 4.96 -13.17 1.00
N ASN A 3 4.88 -13.51 2.29
CA ASN A 3 4.89 -14.90 2.74
C ASN A 3 3.59 -15.61 2.33
N PRO A 4 3.63 -16.83 1.75
CA PRO A 4 2.46 -17.51 1.20
C PRO A 4 1.40 -17.96 2.23
N LYS A 5 1.65 -17.78 3.55
CA LYS A 5 0.69 -18.03 4.63
C LYS A 5 0.06 -16.74 5.21
N GLN A 6 0.43 -15.58 4.70
CA GLN A 6 0.07 -14.29 5.27
C GLN A 6 -1.18 -13.75 4.56
N GLU A 7 -2.25 -13.52 5.31
CA GLU A 7 -3.46 -12.87 4.80
C GLU A 7 -3.11 -11.49 4.26
N THR A 8 -3.61 -11.17 3.07
CA THR A 8 -3.38 -9.90 2.38
C THR A 8 -4.68 -9.12 2.25
N PHE A 9 -4.54 -7.81 2.12
CA PHE A 9 -5.62 -6.87 1.86
C PHE A 9 -5.25 -6.01 0.66
N ASP A 10 -6.22 -5.81 -0.23
CA ASP A 10 -6.08 -4.95 -1.40
C ASP A 10 -6.87 -3.67 -1.19
N PHE A 11 -6.23 -2.54 -1.44
CA PHE A 11 -6.90 -1.24 -1.46
C PHE A 11 -6.44 -0.40 -2.65
N TYR A 12 -7.20 0.64 -2.91
CA TYR A 12 -6.92 1.62 -3.95
C TYR A 12 -6.51 2.94 -3.30
N GLY A 13 -5.54 3.62 -3.89
CA GLY A 13 -5.11 4.93 -3.42
C GLY A 13 -4.24 5.64 -4.44
N GLU A 14 -4.02 6.93 -4.19
CA GLU A 14 -3.22 7.79 -5.06
C GLU A 14 -1.75 7.77 -4.61
N LEU A 15 -0.84 7.41 -5.50
CA LEU A 15 0.59 7.51 -5.27
C LEU A 15 1.02 8.97 -5.35
N GLN A 16 1.32 9.59 -4.21
CA GLN A 16 1.71 11.01 -4.16
C GLN A 16 3.22 11.22 -4.26
N SER A 17 4.01 10.32 -3.68
CA SER A 17 5.47 10.37 -3.76
C SER A 17 6.08 9.02 -3.38
N GLU A 18 7.39 8.90 -3.58
CA GLU A 18 8.15 7.75 -3.09
C GLU A 18 9.56 8.14 -2.62
N THR A 19 10.10 7.28 -1.77
CA THR A 19 11.52 7.22 -1.43
C THR A 19 12.07 5.87 -1.89
N ASP A 20 13.36 5.62 -1.67
CA ASP A 20 13.96 4.31 -1.91
C ASP A 20 13.25 3.18 -1.14
N LYS A 21 12.63 3.48 0.00
CA LYS A 21 12.08 2.48 0.93
C LYS A 21 10.56 2.43 1.01
N CYS A 22 9.87 3.53 0.70
CA CYS A 22 8.42 3.64 0.87
C CYS A 22 7.74 4.30 -0.32
N TRP A 23 6.51 3.87 -0.60
CA TRP A 23 5.51 4.64 -1.35
C TRP A 23 4.67 5.45 -0.37
N PHE A 24 4.30 6.67 -0.72
CA PHE A 24 3.36 7.48 0.06
C PHE A 24 2.04 7.53 -0.69
N VAL A 25 1.04 6.85 -0.13
CA VAL A 25 -0.24 6.61 -0.79
C VAL A 25 -1.34 7.33 -0.03
N TYR A 26 -2.11 8.16 -0.71
CA TYR A 26 -3.32 8.78 -0.16
C TYR A 26 -4.50 7.80 -0.32
N ASP A 27 -5.13 7.43 0.79
CA ASP A 27 -6.22 6.43 0.83
C ASP A 27 -7.63 7.05 0.74
N GLY A 28 -7.71 8.36 0.45
CA GLY A 28 -8.96 9.13 0.48
C GLY A 28 -9.17 9.91 1.79
N ILE A 29 -8.38 9.63 2.83
CA ILE A 29 -8.43 10.32 4.14
C ILE A 29 -7.04 10.81 4.55
N ASN A 30 -6.03 9.95 4.48
CA ASN A 30 -4.66 10.22 4.94
C ASN A 30 -3.63 9.77 3.90
N THR A 31 -2.46 10.43 3.90
CA THR A 31 -1.28 9.94 3.17
C THR A 31 -0.48 9.00 4.06
N ILE A 32 -0.38 7.74 3.67
CA ILE A 32 0.19 6.66 4.46
C ILE A 32 1.48 6.15 3.81
N PRO A 33 2.59 6.02 4.56
CA PRO A 33 3.81 5.40 4.04
C PRO A 33 3.65 3.87 3.99
N ILE A 34 3.84 3.28 2.82
CA ILE A 34 3.79 1.85 2.53
C ILE A 34 5.20 1.33 2.20
N PRO A 35 5.79 0.44 3.02
CA PRO A 35 7.13 -0.09 2.76
C PRO A 35 7.19 -0.96 1.49
N LYS A 36 8.14 -0.65 0.60
CA LYS A 36 8.32 -1.39 -0.68
C LYS A 36 8.65 -2.87 -0.48
N SER A 37 9.30 -3.20 0.64
CA SER A 37 9.65 -4.58 0.99
C SER A 37 8.46 -5.46 1.36
N GLN A 38 7.33 -4.85 1.70
CA GLN A 38 6.16 -5.51 2.30
C GLN A 38 4.87 -5.28 1.52
N ALA A 39 4.94 -4.66 0.34
CA ALA A 39 3.77 -4.37 -0.46
C ALA A 39 4.07 -4.62 -1.94
N ASN A 40 3.02 -4.95 -2.68
CA ASN A 40 3.04 -4.92 -4.14
C ASN A 40 2.15 -3.75 -4.57
N ILE A 41 2.65 -2.91 -5.47
CA ILE A 41 1.89 -1.81 -6.06
C ILE A 41 1.71 -2.06 -7.55
N LYS A 42 0.51 -1.81 -8.06
CA LYS A 42 0.20 -1.82 -9.49
C LYS A 42 -0.48 -0.52 -9.84
N MET A 43 0.21 0.33 -10.60
CA MET A 43 -0.37 1.56 -11.14
C MET A 43 -1.55 1.22 -12.07
N ILE A 44 -2.64 1.95 -11.91
CA ILE A 44 -3.86 1.87 -12.73
C ILE A 44 -3.82 2.98 -13.78
N ASN A 45 -3.38 4.17 -13.37
CA ASN A 45 -3.06 5.29 -14.25
C ASN A 45 -1.83 6.03 -13.71
N THR A 46 -1.64 7.31 -14.06
CA THR A 46 -0.48 8.09 -13.64
C THR A 46 -0.44 8.40 -12.14
N VAL A 47 -1.57 8.34 -11.44
CA VAL A 47 -1.69 8.69 -10.01
C VAL A 47 -2.30 7.56 -9.18
N ASP A 48 -3.30 6.84 -9.69
CA ASP A 48 -4.00 5.80 -8.96
C ASP A 48 -3.26 4.46 -9.01
N ALA A 49 -3.26 3.76 -7.89
CA ALA A 49 -2.68 2.43 -7.78
C ALA A 49 -3.59 1.46 -7.01
N ARG A 50 -3.46 0.18 -7.33
CA ARG A 50 -3.90 -0.92 -6.47
C ARG A 50 -2.71 -1.36 -5.63
N ILE A 51 -2.87 -1.39 -4.32
CA ILE A 51 -1.85 -1.73 -3.36
C ILE A 51 -2.28 -3.01 -2.63
N THR A 52 -1.43 -4.02 -2.69
CA THR A 52 -1.57 -5.27 -1.93
C THR A 52 -0.60 -5.25 -0.76
N ILE A 53 -1.13 -5.25 0.46
CA ILE A 53 -0.37 -5.29 1.71
C ILE A 53 -0.81 -6.45 2.59
N PRO A 54 -0.01 -6.84 3.58
CA PRO A 54 -0.47 -7.71 4.65
C PRO A 54 -1.67 -7.16 5.42
N MET A 55 -2.59 -8.03 5.81
CA MET A 55 -3.75 -7.68 6.63
C MET A 55 -3.36 -7.02 7.97
N TRP A 56 -2.29 -7.48 8.62
CA TRP A 56 -1.81 -6.85 9.86
C TRP A 56 -1.36 -5.40 9.65
N MET A 57 -0.79 -5.10 8.47
CA MET A 57 -0.35 -3.75 8.12
C MET A 57 -1.55 -2.87 7.84
N ALA A 58 -2.57 -3.38 7.15
CA ALA A 58 -3.81 -2.65 6.88
C ALA A 58 -4.47 -2.20 8.19
N LYS A 59 -4.61 -3.11 9.15
CA LYS A 59 -5.14 -2.82 10.50
C LYS A 59 -4.25 -1.84 11.27
N ALA A 60 -2.94 -2.05 11.28
CA ALA A 60 -2.00 -1.18 11.99
C ALA A 60 -1.97 0.26 11.45
N LYS A 61 -2.32 0.45 10.18
CA LYS A 61 -2.36 1.74 9.50
C LYS A 61 -3.76 2.36 9.44
N GLY A 62 -4.78 1.67 9.95
CA GLY A 62 -6.17 2.15 9.95
C GLY A 62 -6.83 2.19 8.56
N ILE A 63 -6.36 1.37 7.62
CA ILE A 63 -6.92 1.27 6.26
C ILE A 63 -8.21 0.42 6.29
N VAL A 64 -8.31 -0.50 7.26
CA VAL A 64 -9.48 -1.35 7.56
C VAL A 64 -9.68 -1.50 9.05
#